data_AF-A0A1G1J8S4-F1
#
_entry.id   AF-A0A1G1J8S4-F1
#
_cell.length_a   1.000
_cell.length_b   1.000
_cell.length_c   1.000
_cell.angle_alpha   90.00
_cell.angle_beta   90.00
_cell.angle_gamma   90.00
#
_symmetry.space_group_name_H-M   'P 1'
#
loop_
_entity.id
_entity.type
_entity.pdbx_description
1 polymer ?
#
loop_
_entity_poly.entity_id
_entity_poly.type
_entity_poly.pdbx_seq_one_letter_code
_entity_poly.pdbx_strand_id
1 'polypeptide(L)'
;MCHGPGSLHVEAGGGRGKSIINPAKNPAACFGCHLDKKAEFQLPYHHPVLEGHVSCTDCHSAHGEEIRPWSTTSLDGVNEVCFKCHKEQRGPFVFEHEGVREGCTTCHKVHGSVNDKMLLVRDSNLCLRCHGQENFPTIAGRDHIGNLPTGTCWSTGCHTGVHGSNFDDHFRYT
;
A
#
# COMPACT_ATOMS: atom_id res chain seq x y z
N MET A 1 21.85 7.60 13.82
CA MET A 1 21.56 6.99 15.14
C MET A 1 20.05 6.89 15.30
N CYS A 2 19.49 5.68 15.47
CA CYS A 2 18.04 5.47 15.35
C CYS A 2 17.27 5.69 16.66
N HIS A 3 17.87 5.38 17.80
CA HIS A 3 17.23 5.52 19.12
C HIS A 3 17.71 6.73 19.91
N GLY A 4 18.68 7.49 19.40
CA GLY A 4 19.35 8.57 20.14
C GLY A 4 20.38 8.07 21.16
N PRO A 5 21.22 8.96 21.72
CA PRO A 5 22.33 8.58 22.59
C PRO A 5 21.88 8.37 24.04
N GLY A 6 22.11 7.17 24.57
CA GLY A 6 21.76 6.82 25.95
C GLY A 6 22.50 7.64 27.01
N SER A 7 23.74 8.06 26.76
CA SER A 7 24.51 8.91 27.69
C SER A 7 23.81 10.24 27.95
N LEU A 8 23.40 10.95 26.89
CA LEU A 8 22.70 12.23 27.01
C LEU A 8 21.31 12.08 27.64
N HIS A 9 20.67 10.91 27.49
CA HIS A 9 19.40 10.63 28.16
C HIS A 9 19.57 10.58 29.68
N VAL A 10 20.60 9.87 30.14
CA VAL A 10 20.92 9.74 31.56
C VAL A 10 21.36 11.09 32.14
N GLU A 11 22.22 11.83 31.45
CA GLU A 11 22.67 13.17 31.85
C GLU A 11 21.50 14.17 31.99
N ALA A 12 20.48 14.07 31.12
CA ALA A 12 19.27 14.90 31.19
C ALA A 12 18.28 14.49 32.31
N GLY A 13 18.69 13.60 33.22
CA GLY A 13 17.88 13.10 34.33
C GLY A 13 16.82 12.09 33.90
N GLY A 14 16.96 11.47 32.73
CA GLY A 14 16.02 10.49 32.19
C GLY A 14 14.63 11.05 31.87
N GLY A 15 13.73 10.17 31.44
CA GLY A 15 12.33 10.50 31.14
C GLY A 15 11.97 10.43 29.65
N ARG A 16 10.66 10.39 29.37
CA ARG A 16 10.13 10.10 28.03
C ARG A 16 10.49 11.22 27.04
N GLY A 17 11.08 10.85 25.90
CA GLY A 17 11.42 11.78 24.82
C GLY A 17 12.68 12.62 25.06
N LYS A 18 13.39 12.43 26.19
CA LYS A 18 14.66 13.10 26.43
C LYS A 18 15.80 12.34 25.77
N SER A 19 16.34 12.87 24.67
CA SER A 19 17.48 12.32 23.93
C SER A 19 17.30 10.90 23.36
N ILE A 20 16.16 10.24 23.61
CA ILE A 20 15.79 8.95 23.04
C ILE A 20 14.61 9.12 22.08
N ILE A 21 14.79 8.61 20.87
CA ILE A 21 13.75 8.53 19.84
C ILE A 21 13.21 7.09 19.88
N ASN A 22 11.89 6.93 19.88
CA ASN A 22 11.27 5.62 19.67
C ASN A 22 10.78 5.54 18.22
N PRO A 23 11.46 4.78 17.33
CA PRO A 23 11.06 4.62 15.94
C PRO A 23 9.64 4.08 15.74
N ALA A 24 9.09 3.35 16.71
CA ALA A 24 7.71 2.87 16.66
C ALA A 24 6.66 3.98 16.85
N LYS A 25 7.09 5.20 17.22
CA LYS A 25 6.20 6.35 17.42
C LYS A 25 6.66 7.61 16.72
N ASN A 26 7.84 7.60 16.11
CA ASN A 26 8.43 8.77 15.51
C ASN A 26 9.22 8.38 14.25
N PRO A 27 8.79 8.82 13.06
CA PRO A 27 9.45 8.47 11.81
C PRO A 27 10.76 9.24 11.58
N ALA A 28 11.11 10.24 12.41
CA ALA A 28 12.31 11.06 12.25
C ALA A 28 13.61 10.25 12.20
N ALA A 29 13.67 9.15 12.98
CA ALA A 29 14.81 8.23 12.95
C ALA A 29 15.01 7.58 11.56
N CYS A 30 13.91 7.23 10.89
CA CYS A 30 13.92 6.61 9.57
C CYS A 30 14.18 7.66 8.48
N PHE A 31 13.52 8.81 8.56
CA PHE A 31 13.65 9.91 7.60
C PHE A 31 15.02 10.59 7.60
N GLY A 32 15.85 10.38 8.64
CA GLY A 32 17.24 10.82 8.61
C GLY A 32 18.05 10.22 7.46
N CYS A 33 17.68 9.01 7.00
CA CYS A 33 18.34 8.32 5.90
C CYS A 33 17.40 8.04 4.71
N HIS A 34 16.15 7.64 4.97
CA HIS A 34 15.14 7.34 3.94
C HIS A 34 14.42 8.59 3.46
N LEU A 35 15.16 9.49 2.82
CA LEU A 35 14.67 10.78 2.35
C LEU A 35 13.67 10.65 1.20
N ASP A 36 13.83 9.62 0.36
CA ASP A 36 12.85 9.29 -0.67
C ASP A 36 11.50 8.94 -0.06
N LYS A 37 11.48 8.15 1.02
CA LYS A 37 10.24 7.79 1.73
C LYS A 37 9.63 8.98 2.42
N LYS A 38 10.46 9.85 3.02
CA LYS A 38 10.01 11.13 3.55
C LYS A 38 9.26 11.95 2.49
N ALA A 39 9.79 12.01 1.27
CA ALA A 39 9.14 12.72 0.18
C ALA A 39 7.84 12.02 -0.29
N GLU A 40 7.82 10.69 -0.35
CA GLU A 40 6.60 9.92 -0.71
C GLU A 40 5.46 10.18 0.29
N PHE A 41 5.75 10.22 1.59
CA PHE A 41 4.76 10.54 2.63
C PHE A 41 4.29 12.01 2.60
N GLN A 42 4.92 12.89 1.83
CA GLN A 42 4.44 14.27 1.63
C GLN A 42 3.47 14.39 0.44
N LEU A 43 3.24 13.32 -0.31
CA LEU A 43 2.31 13.32 -1.44
C LEU A 43 0.85 13.35 -0.95
N PRO A 44 -0.10 13.82 -1.78
CA PRO A 44 -1.49 14.01 -1.35
C PRO A 44 -2.17 12.76 -0.79
N TYR A 45 -1.82 11.58 -1.30
CA TYR A 45 -2.37 10.30 -0.84
C TYR A 45 -1.23 9.45 -0.26
N HIS A 46 -1.25 9.22 1.04
CA HIS A 46 -0.24 8.43 1.74
C HIS A 46 -0.87 7.72 2.95
N HIS A 47 -0.21 6.68 3.45
CA HIS A 47 -0.56 6.15 4.77
C HIS A 47 -0.20 7.18 5.84
N PRO A 48 -0.98 7.29 6.93
CA PRO A 48 -0.92 8.42 7.85
C PRO A 48 0.25 8.35 8.85
N VAL A 49 1.47 8.33 8.32
CA VAL A 49 2.73 8.26 9.07
C VAL A 49 3.13 9.64 9.61
N LEU A 50 2.85 10.71 8.88
CA LEU A 50 3.14 12.08 9.34
C LEU A 50 2.17 12.52 10.43
N GLU A 51 0.94 12.00 10.39
CA GLU A 51 -0.13 12.20 11.36
C GLU A 51 0.06 11.33 12.61
N GLY A 52 0.95 10.33 12.56
CA GLY A 52 1.27 9.46 13.69
C GLY A 52 0.22 8.38 13.98
N HIS A 53 -0.68 8.09 13.03
CA HIS A 53 -1.64 7.00 13.14
C HIS A 53 -1.06 5.64 12.73
N VAL A 54 -0.03 5.65 11.89
CA VAL A 54 0.77 4.49 11.50
C VAL A 54 2.25 4.84 11.66
N SER A 55 3.08 3.86 11.97
CA SER A 55 4.53 3.98 12.09
C SER A 55 5.23 3.12 11.04
N CYS A 56 6.49 3.43 10.75
CA CYS A 56 7.30 2.62 9.84
C CYS A 56 7.39 1.16 10.30
N THR A 57 7.35 0.92 11.61
CA THR A 57 7.48 -0.41 12.21
C THR A 57 6.20 -1.23 12.25
N ASP A 58 5.05 -0.61 11.98
CA ASP A 58 3.80 -1.37 11.82
C ASP A 58 3.86 -2.26 10.57
N CYS A 59 4.67 -1.82 9.59
CA CYS A 59 4.94 -2.56 8.38
C CYS A 59 6.32 -3.25 8.40
N HIS A 60 7.40 -2.55 8.77
CA HIS A 60 8.77 -3.05 8.66
C HIS A 60 9.40 -3.49 9.99
N SER A 61 10.23 -4.53 9.99
CA SER A 61 11.09 -4.82 11.14
C SER A 61 12.38 -4.02 11.08
N ALA A 62 12.66 -3.19 12.10
CA ALA A 62 13.90 -2.42 12.21
C ALA A 62 15.05 -3.19 12.91
N HIS A 63 14.76 -4.38 13.44
CA HIS A 63 15.69 -5.19 14.25
C HIS A 63 15.85 -6.63 13.73
N GLY A 64 15.35 -6.96 12.54
CA GLY A 64 15.34 -8.32 12.00
C GLY A 64 16.67 -8.83 11.43
N GLU A 65 16.89 -10.15 11.50
CA GLU A 65 18.13 -10.87 11.15
C GLU A 65 18.35 -11.09 9.64
N GLU A 66 17.36 -10.84 8.78
CA GLU A 66 17.49 -11.07 7.34
C GLU A 66 17.32 -9.77 6.56
N ILE A 67 18.41 -9.32 5.93
CA ILE A 67 18.43 -8.28 4.90
C ILE A 67 17.81 -8.87 3.62
N ARG A 68 16.52 -9.21 3.66
CA ARG A 68 15.76 -9.52 2.44
C ARG A 68 15.49 -8.23 1.68
N PRO A 69 15.30 -8.29 0.35
CA PRO A 69 14.79 -7.15 -0.39
C PRO A 69 13.59 -6.57 0.37
N TRP A 70 13.62 -5.26 0.55
CA TRP A 70 12.73 -4.46 1.40
C TRP A 70 11.22 -4.59 1.05
N SER A 71 10.89 -5.48 0.11
CA SER A 71 9.57 -5.87 -0.37
C SER A 71 8.89 -6.92 0.51
N THR A 72 9.59 -7.71 1.33
CA THR A 72 8.94 -8.68 2.25
C THR A 72 8.93 -8.14 3.67
N THR A 73 7.83 -7.47 4.00
CA THR A 73 7.52 -6.84 5.29
C THR A 73 7.22 -7.84 6.42
N SER A 74 7.15 -9.15 6.15
CA SER A 74 7.09 -10.21 7.16
C SER A 74 7.45 -11.59 6.57
N LEU A 75 7.65 -12.59 7.44
CA LEU A 75 7.73 -14.01 7.08
C LEU A 75 6.42 -14.52 6.43
N ASP A 76 5.31 -13.83 6.68
CA ASP A 76 3.96 -14.21 6.24
C ASP A 76 3.64 -13.75 4.80
N GLY A 77 4.56 -13.05 4.14
CA GLY A 77 4.36 -12.52 2.78
C GLY A 77 3.79 -11.09 2.76
N VAL A 78 3.99 -10.39 1.64
CA VAL A 78 3.72 -8.94 1.50
C VAL A 78 2.27 -8.58 1.78
N ASN A 79 1.31 -9.44 1.43
CA ASN A 79 -0.10 -9.15 1.62
C ASN A 79 -0.54 -9.25 3.09
N GLU A 80 0.08 -10.13 3.87
CA GLU A 80 -0.31 -10.37 5.27
C GLU A 80 -0.09 -9.14 6.14
N VAL A 81 0.96 -8.35 5.87
CA VAL A 81 1.15 -7.07 6.57
C VAL A 81 0.02 -6.08 6.26
N CYS A 82 -0.49 -6.07 5.03
CA CYS A 82 -1.60 -5.21 4.64
C CYS A 82 -2.89 -5.65 5.35
N PHE A 83 -3.14 -6.95 5.45
CA PHE A 83 -4.35 -7.51 6.05
C PHE A 83 -4.44 -7.36 7.57
N LYS A 84 -3.35 -6.98 8.26
CA LYS A 84 -3.42 -6.58 9.68
C LYS A 84 -4.44 -5.45 9.89
N CYS A 85 -4.51 -4.53 8.93
CA CYS A 85 -5.43 -3.38 8.94
C CYS A 85 -6.54 -3.53 7.87
N HIS A 86 -6.19 -3.93 6.64
CA HIS A 86 -7.13 -4.05 5.51
C HIS A 86 -7.80 -5.43 5.43
N LYS A 87 -8.43 -5.86 6.52
CA LYS A 87 -8.99 -7.21 6.68
C LYS A 87 -10.02 -7.58 5.61
N GLU A 88 -10.83 -6.61 5.19
CA GLU A 88 -11.88 -6.80 4.18
C GLU A 88 -11.32 -7.23 2.83
N GLN A 89 -10.06 -6.89 2.52
CA GLN A 89 -9.43 -7.22 1.23
C GLN A 89 -8.75 -8.59 1.22
N ARG A 90 -8.73 -9.30 2.36
CA ARG A 90 -8.14 -10.63 2.48
C ARG A 90 -8.97 -11.71 1.80
N GLY A 91 -10.29 -11.52 1.74
CA GLY A 91 -11.22 -12.59 1.39
C GLY A 91 -11.42 -13.58 2.55
N PRO A 92 -11.86 -14.83 2.25
CA PRO A 92 -11.95 -15.42 0.92
C PRO A 92 -13.03 -14.75 0.05
N PHE A 93 -12.74 -14.66 -1.24
CA PHE A 93 -13.72 -14.27 -2.25
C PHE A 93 -14.06 -15.48 -3.13
N VAL A 94 -15.33 -15.63 -3.54
CA VAL A 94 -15.73 -16.67 -4.51
C VAL A 94 -15.03 -16.44 -5.86
N PHE A 95 -14.96 -15.18 -6.27
CA PHE A 95 -14.24 -14.72 -7.45
C PHE A 95 -13.07 -13.85 -6.98
N GLU A 96 -11.88 -14.43 -6.97
CA GLU A 96 -10.66 -13.74 -6.59
C GLU A 96 -10.06 -12.98 -7.78
N HIS A 97 -9.55 -11.78 -7.53
CA HIS A 97 -8.77 -11.06 -8.54
C HIS A 97 -7.31 -11.51 -8.48
N GLU A 98 -6.82 -12.17 -9.53
CA GLU A 98 -5.45 -12.74 -9.56
C GLU A 98 -4.37 -11.70 -9.22
N GLY A 99 -4.52 -10.46 -9.70
CA GLY A 99 -3.59 -9.37 -9.36
C GLY A 99 -3.47 -9.07 -7.85
N VAL A 100 -4.45 -9.44 -7.02
CA VAL A 100 -4.34 -9.34 -5.55
C VAL A 100 -3.48 -10.48 -4.99
N ARG A 101 -3.55 -11.68 -5.58
CA ARG A 101 -2.69 -12.82 -5.22
C ARG A 101 -1.23 -12.52 -5.55
N GLU A 102 -0.96 -11.82 -6.65
CA GLU A 102 0.38 -11.35 -7.01
C GLU A 102 0.95 -10.35 -6.00
N GLY A 103 0.10 -9.49 -5.45
CA GLY A 103 0.42 -8.66 -4.28
C GLY A 103 -0.22 -7.27 -4.31
N CYS A 104 -0.52 -6.71 -3.14
CA CYS A 104 -1.14 -5.37 -3.04
C CYS A 104 -0.31 -4.27 -3.74
N THR A 105 1.02 -4.43 -3.76
CA THR A 105 1.96 -3.46 -4.35
C THR A 105 2.03 -3.53 -5.88
N THR A 106 1.40 -4.52 -6.52
CA THR A 106 1.22 -4.56 -7.98
C THR A 106 0.39 -3.36 -8.48
N CYS A 107 -0.52 -2.88 -7.63
CA CYS A 107 -1.40 -1.74 -7.91
C CYS A 107 -1.11 -0.53 -7.03
N HIS A 108 -0.71 -0.72 -5.77
CA HIS A 108 -0.56 0.35 -4.78
C HIS A 108 0.89 0.76 -4.50
N LYS A 109 1.10 2.07 -4.38
CA LYS A 109 2.31 2.71 -3.89
C LYS A 109 2.15 3.08 -2.41
N VAL A 110 2.53 2.16 -1.53
CA VAL A 110 2.14 2.16 -0.11
C VAL A 110 2.70 3.30 0.76
N HIS A 111 3.77 3.98 0.36
CA HIS A 111 4.27 5.14 1.14
C HIS A 111 3.58 6.44 0.74
N GLY A 112 3.17 6.56 -0.53
CA GLY A 112 2.40 7.69 -1.00
C GLY A 112 2.44 7.85 -2.51
N SER A 113 1.39 8.45 -3.06
CA SER A 113 1.17 8.67 -4.48
C SER A 113 0.48 10.00 -4.74
N VAL A 114 0.66 10.51 -5.95
CA VAL A 114 -0.17 11.61 -6.49
C VAL A 114 -1.53 11.12 -6.96
N ASN A 115 -1.69 9.81 -7.17
CA ASN A 115 -2.94 9.20 -7.60
C ASN A 115 -3.77 8.78 -6.37
N ASP A 116 -5.10 9.02 -6.43
CA ASP A 116 -6.03 8.59 -5.38
C ASP A 116 -5.91 7.08 -5.12
N LYS A 117 -6.27 6.66 -3.90
CA LYS A 117 -6.12 5.29 -3.38
C LYS A 117 -4.69 4.78 -3.42
N MET A 118 -3.71 5.69 -3.45
CA MET A 118 -2.29 5.38 -3.53
C MET A 118 -1.94 4.50 -4.73
N LEU A 119 -2.59 4.69 -5.89
CA LEU A 119 -2.34 3.85 -7.06
C LEU A 119 -1.00 4.19 -7.73
N LEU A 120 -0.36 3.19 -8.33
CA LEU A 120 0.85 3.37 -9.15
C LEU A 120 0.56 4.17 -10.42
N VAL A 121 -0.60 3.94 -11.02
CA VAL A 121 -1.05 4.57 -12.26
C VAL A 121 -2.47 5.07 -12.06
N ARG A 122 -2.79 6.23 -12.63
CA ARG A 122 -4.14 6.80 -12.60
C ARG A 122 -5.09 6.09 -13.56
N ASP A 123 -6.37 6.14 -13.21
CA ASP A 123 -7.49 5.77 -14.08
C ASP A 123 -7.40 4.34 -14.63
N SER A 124 -8.13 4.06 -15.72
CA SER A 124 -8.17 2.76 -16.38
C SER A 124 -6.79 2.27 -16.85
N ASN A 125 -5.80 3.15 -16.99
CA ASN A 125 -4.45 2.78 -17.39
C ASN A 125 -3.81 1.79 -16.43
N LEU A 126 -4.19 1.80 -15.15
CA LEU A 126 -3.73 0.79 -14.20
C LEU A 126 -4.18 -0.62 -14.62
N CYS A 127 -5.46 -0.78 -14.93
CA CYS A 127 -6.08 -2.05 -15.33
C CYS A 127 -5.52 -2.53 -16.67
N LEU A 128 -5.33 -1.60 -17.61
CA LEU A 128 -4.83 -1.90 -18.96
C LEU A 128 -3.39 -2.41 -19.00
N ARG A 129 -2.62 -2.29 -17.90
CA ARG A 129 -1.28 -2.91 -17.79
C ARG A 129 -1.32 -4.43 -17.98
N CYS A 130 -2.43 -5.07 -17.59
CA CYS A 130 -2.65 -6.50 -17.78
C CYS A 130 -3.80 -6.75 -18.77
N HIS A 131 -4.85 -5.92 -18.74
CA HIS A 131 -6.08 -6.18 -19.49
C HIS A 131 -6.11 -5.63 -20.93
N GLY A 132 -5.07 -4.93 -21.40
CA GLY A 132 -5.05 -4.24 -22.71
C GLY A 132 -4.30 -4.95 -23.85
N GLN A 133 -3.79 -6.17 -23.65
CA GLN A 133 -2.61 -6.64 -24.39
C GLN A 133 -2.84 -7.19 -25.81
N GLU A 134 -4.05 -7.60 -26.21
CA GLU A 134 -4.19 -8.28 -27.53
C GLU A 134 -5.29 -7.74 -28.46
N ASN A 135 -6.43 -7.27 -27.95
CA ASN A 135 -7.59 -6.93 -28.81
C ASN A 135 -8.41 -5.73 -28.31
N PHE A 136 -7.75 -4.72 -27.72
CA PHE A 136 -8.44 -3.52 -27.22
C PHE A 136 -9.36 -2.89 -28.30
N PRO A 137 -10.64 -2.56 -28.01
CA PRO A 137 -11.27 -2.43 -26.69
C PRO A 137 -11.92 -3.71 -26.14
N THR A 138 -11.66 -4.89 -26.73
CA THR A 138 -12.09 -6.16 -26.15
C THR A 138 -11.21 -6.50 -24.95
N ILE A 139 -11.82 -6.58 -23.76
CA ILE A 139 -11.16 -6.86 -22.48
C ILE A 139 -11.88 -8.05 -21.86
N ALA A 140 -11.12 -9.06 -21.41
CA ALA A 140 -11.66 -10.30 -20.83
C ALA A 140 -12.78 -10.93 -21.71
N GLY A 141 -12.60 -10.91 -23.03
CA GLY A 141 -13.54 -11.49 -24.00
C GLY A 141 -14.83 -10.70 -24.24
N ARG A 142 -14.98 -9.48 -23.70
CA ARG A 142 -16.12 -8.59 -23.98
C ARG A 142 -15.68 -7.28 -24.63
N ASP A 143 -16.45 -6.79 -25.59
CA ASP A 143 -16.24 -5.48 -26.19
C ASP A 143 -16.61 -4.35 -25.20
N HIS A 144 -15.67 -3.43 -24.97
CA HIS A 144 -15.86 -2.27 -24.10
C HIS A 144 -16.04 -0.95 -24.86
N ILE A 145 -16.21 -0.95 -26.18
CA ILE A 145 -16.29 0.28 -26.99
C ILE A 145 -17.35 1.27 -26.48
N GLY A 146 -18.50 0.78 -26.00
CA GLY A 146 -19.57 1.60 -25.43
C GLY A 146 -19.37 2.00 -23.96
N ASN A 147 -18.49 1.29 -23.24
CA ASN A 147 -18.26 1.47 -21.80
C ASN A 147 -17.05 2.35 -21.51
N LEU A 148 -16.00 2.29 -22.33
CA LEU A 148 -14.78 3.09 -22.15
C LEU A 148 -15.02 4.60 -22.06
N PRO A 149 -15.95 5.21 -22.84
CA PRO A 149 -16.22 6.64 -22.74
C PRO A 149 -16.93 7.04 -21.44
N THR A 150 -17.50 6.09 -20.70
CA THR A 150 -18.35 6.38 -19.52
C THR A 150 -17.55 6.73 -18.27
N GLY A 151 -16.25 6.38 -18.24
CA GLY A 151 -15.35 6.65 -17.12
C GLY A 151 -14.37 5.51 -16.87
N THR A 152 -13.82 5.44 -15.65
CA THR A 152 -12.82 4.40 -15.33
C THR A 152 -13.47 3.07 -14.99
N CYS A 153 -12.73 1.98 -15.12
CA CYS A 153 -13.25 0.61 -14.92
C CYS A 153 -14.03 0.44 -13.60
N TRP A 154 -13.60 1.11 -12.52
CA TRP A 154 -14.25 1.02 -11.21
C TRP A 154 -15.14 2.23 -10.87
N SER A 155 -14.89 3.41 -11.43
CA SER A 155 -15.61 4.64 -11.04
C SER A 155 -17.01 4.75 -11.62
N THR A 156 -17.30 3.97 -12.66
CA THR A 156 -18.61 3.96 -13.35
C THR A 156 -19.56 2.87 -12.84
N GLY A 157 -19.17 2.14 -11.79
CA GLY A 157 -19.98 1.08 -11.21
C GLY A 157 -19.83 -0.29 -11.89
N CYS A 158 -18.96 -0.43 -12.90
CA CYS A 158 -18.82 -1.68 -13.66
C CYS A 158 -17.88 -2.71 -13.04
N HIS A 159 -16.77 -2.31 -12.41
CA HIS A 159 -15.85 -3.21 -11.70
C HIS A 159 -15.56 -2.64 -10.31
N THR A 160 -16.54 -2.70 -9.41
CA THR A 160 -16.45 -2.07 -8.09
C THR A 160 -15.75 -2.94 -7.04
N GLY A 161 -15.78 -4.25 -7.19
CA GLY A 161 -15.13 -5.24 -6.34
C GLY A 161 -13.72 -5.61 -6.80
N VAL A 162 -12.88 -4.63 -7.15
CA VAL A 162 -11.54 -4.85 -7.76
C VAL A 162 -10.57 -5.72 -6.94
N HIS A 163 -10.85 -5.91 -5.65
CA HIS A 163 -10.05 -6.78 -4.77
C HIS A 163 -10.57 -8.23 -4.71
N GLY A 164 -11.70 -8.51 -5.36
CA GLY A 164 -12.44 -9.76 -5.32
C GLY A 164 -13.93 -9.53 -5.06
N SER A 165 -14.76 -10.46 -5.52
CA SER A 165 -16.22 -10.44 -5.33
C SER A 165 -16.75 -11.80 -4.90
N ASN A 166 -17.82 -11.78 -4.10
CA ASN A 166 -18.58 -12.96 -3.72
C ASN A 166 -19.84 -13.17 -4.56
N PHE A 167 -20.11 -12.27 -5.51
CA PHE A 167 -21.41 -12.18 -6.19
C PHE A 167 -21.29 -12.29 -7.72
N ASP A 168 -20.19 -11.78 -8.29
CA ASP A 168 -20.04 -11.66 -9.74
C ASP A 168 -18.58 -11.85 -10.17
N ASP A 169 -18.36 -12.66 -11.20
CA ASP A 169 -17.06 -13.00 -11.77
C ASP A 169 -16.40 -11.85 -12.55
N HIS A 170 -17.14 -10.76 -12.79
CA HIS A 170 -16.64 -9.50 -13.34
C HIS A 170 -16.40 -8.45 -12.25
N PHE A 171 -16.32 -8.87 -10.97
CA PHE A 171 -15.93 -8.03 -9.85
C PHE A 171 -16.87 -6.86 -9.61
N ARG A 172 -18.18 -7.14 -9.55
CA ARG A 172 -19.21 -6.19 -9.12
C ARG A 172 -19.69 -6.53 -7.71
N TYR A 173 -20.10 -5.51 -6.96
CA TYR A 173 -20.83 -5.67 -5.70
C TYR A 173 -22.35 -5.83 -5.88
N THR A 174 -22.82 -5.90 -7.13
CA THR A 174 -24.25 -6.06 -7.47
C THR A 174 -24.79 -7.40 -7.00
#